data_AF-A0A9D6PEB2-F1
#
_entry.id   AF-A0A9D6PEB2-F1
#
_cell.length_a   1.000
_cell.length_b   1.000
_cell.length_c   1.000
_cell.angle_alpha   90.00
_cell.angle_beta   90.00
_cell.angle_gamma   90.00
#
_symmetry.space_group_name_H-M   'P 1'
#
loop_
_entity.id
_entity.type
_entity.pdbx_description
1 polymer ?
#
loop_
_entity_poly.entity_id
_entity_poly.type
_entity_poly.pdbx_seq_one_letter_code
_entity_poly.pdbx_strand_id
1 'polypeptide(L)'
;MSSTRPEPDGAENKALPRLTWVVFCCVFCGIPLLIFFFLFKGIIDERKIVFQRRVEDKLELLLARFLRWEKTEEFMGTLLRQFSKKFSPSGFSPKYVSKVLENLNKRFPGVFDFIFLNGSGEILQEISQKGAPKTILKKLFNALEKAKHGDMTAVQKDFKMFSSFIGSIQSSGNIGFEQLKPSFLSDKKAFAFINPPGPNGMFLVFLNRVKNWDNLGLEDCIRRFNSRNKSSKSQLIDLSKSKGIGREFLGVDPENNIKVISWLMNGRKNTLWLSDRILGQSLLGSSIRLVVKMDIPEGARFQKNLAGLVILETAIFLSFSFFAWLIQYCNWTILSSVRVNRNWKRNASYFNPFR
;
A
#
# COMPACT_ATOMS: atom_id res chain seq x y z
N MET A 1 -97.44 -31.31 7.26
CA MET A 1 -97.15 -29.87 7.18
C MET A 1 -96.48 -29.44 8.49
N SER A 2 -95.25 -29.80 8.88
CA SER A 2 -93.94 -29.96 8.22
C SER A 2 -93.38 -28.68 7.58
N SER A 3 -92.77 -27.84 8.42
CA SER A 3 -91.79 -26.81 8.03
C SER A 3 -90.70 -26.73 9.11
N THR A 4 -89.85 -27.75 9.16
CA THR A 4 -88.57 -27.72 9.89
C THR A 4 -87.59 -26.87 9.08
N ARG A 5 -87.27 -25.66 9.58
CA ARG A 5 -86.18 -24.84 9.05
C ARG A 5 -84.86 -25.55 9.33
N PRO A 6 -83.98 -25.76 8.34
CA PRO A 6 -82.62 -26.20 8.59
C PRO A 6 -81.87 -25.07 9.30
N GLU A 7 -81.39 -25.34 10.52
CA GLU A 7 -80.35 -24.50 11.13
C GLU A 7 -79.12 -24.57 10.23
N PRO A 8 -78.57 -23.42 9.81
CA PRO A 8 -77.33 -23.43 9.05
C PRO A 8 -76.23 -23.94 9.98
N ASP A 9 -75.65 -25.09 9.65
CA ASP A 9 -74.43 -25.60 10.24
C ASP A 9 -73.34 -24.53 10.13
N GLY A 10 -73.25 -23.72 11.19
CA GLY A 10 -72.21 -22.75 11.43
C GLY A 10 -70.91 -23.48 11.74
N ALA A 11 -70.36 -24.16 10.73
CA ALA A 11 -68.94 -24.49 10.65
C ALA A 11 -68.15 -23.18 10.46
N GLU A 12 -68.34 -22.24 11.38
CA GLU A 12 -67.57 -21.01 11.50
C GLU A 12 -66.11 -21.41 11.71
N ASN A 13 -65.32 -21.16 10.69
CA ASN A 13 -63.86 -21.13 10.58
C ASN A 13 -63.09 -20.87 11.89
N LYS A 14 -63.07 -21.82 12.83
CA LYS A 14 -62.25 -21.75 14.05
C LYS A 14 -60.74 -21.96 13.79
N ALA A 15 -60.36 -22.31 12.56
CA ALA A 15 -58.97 -22.54 12.16
C ALA A 15 -58.21 -21.27 11.70
N LEU A 16 -58.90 -20.17 11.37
CA LEU A 16 -58.27 -18.96 10.82
C LEU A 16 -57.55 -18.00 11.80
N PRO A 17 -57.80 -17.97 13.14
CA PRO A 17 -57.19 -16.93 13.97
C PRO A 17 -55.67 -17.14 14.16
N ARG A 18 -55.17 -18.38 14.09
CA ARG A 18 -53.72 -18.63 14.25
C ARG A 18 -52.93 -18.15 13.04
N LEU A 19 -53.45 -18.39 11.83
CA LEU A 19 -52.80 -18.00 10.59
C LEU A 19 -52.75 -16.47 10.44
N THR A 20 -53.86 -15.78 10.76
CA THR A 20 -53.92 -14.31 10.68
C THR A 20 -52.92 -13.64 11.63
N TRP A 21 -52.69 -14.20 12.82
CA TRP A 21 -51.67 -13.70 13.75
C TRP A 21 -50.24 -13.94 13.26
N VAL A 22 -49.94 -15.11 12.69
CA VAL A 22 -48.62 -15.37 12.10
C VAL A 22 -48.34 -14.38 10.96
N VAL A 23 -49.33 -14.16 10.08
CA VAL A 23 -49.23 -13.17 9.00
C VAL A 23 -49.04 -11.77 9.58
N PHE A 24 -49.78 -11.39 10.61
CA PHE A 24 -49.62 -10.09 11.28
C PHE A 24 -48.20 -9.93 11.86
N CYS A 25 -47.68 -10.91 12.59
CA CYS A 25 -46.31 -10.87 13.12
C CYS A 25 -45.26 -10.81 12.00
N CYS A 26 -45.43 -11.57 10.91
CA CYS A 26 -44.53 -11.51 9.76
C CYS A 26 -44.57 -10.14 9.06
N VAL A 27 -45.74 -9.53 8.93
CA VAL A 27 -45.90 -8.22 8.28
C VAL A 27 -45.38 -7.09 9.16
N PHE A 28 -45.72 -7.07 10.45
CA PHE A 28 -45.38 -5.97 11.35
C PHE A 28 -43.99 -6.08 11.98
N CYS A 29 -43.43 -7.28 12.15
CA CYS A 29 -42.07 -7.46 12.66
C CYS A 29 -41.09 -7.87 11.56
N GLY A 30 -41.50 -8.78 10.68
CA GLY A 30 -40.64 -9.30 9.62
C GLY A 30 -40.29 -8.26 8.56
N ILE A 31 -41.27 -7.50 8.05
CA ILE A 31 -41.00 -6.48 7.02
C ILE A 31 -40.10 -5.36 7.54
N PRO A 32 -40.35 -4.73 8.72
CA PRO A 32 -39.44 -3.70 9.24
C PRO A 32 -38.04 -4.23 9.52
N LEU A 33 -37.90 -5.46 10.01
CA LEU A 33 -36.60 -6.08 10.25
C LEU A 33 -35.85 -6.33 8.94
N LEU A 34 -36.55 -6.82 7.91
CA LEU A 34 -35.98 -7.00 6.58
C LEU A 34 -35.55 -5.67 5.96
N ILE A 35 -36.34 -4.61 6.10
CA ILE A 35 -35.96 -3.25 5.65
C ILE A 35 -34.71 -2.77 6.40
N PHE A 36 -34.68 -2.94 7.73
CA PHE A 36 -33.52 -2.58 8.54
C PHE A 36 -32.26 -3.34 8.11
N PHE A 37 -32.39 -4.65 7.87
CA PHE A 37 -31.30 -5.49 7.37
C PHE A 37 -30.75 -4.99 6.03
N PHE A 38 -31.61 -4.67 5.06
CA PHE A 38 -31.17 -4.15 3.76
C PHE A 38 -30.51 -2.78 3.86
N LEU A 39 -31.08 -1.84 4.63
CA LEU A 39 -30.47 -0.52 4.84
C LEU A 39 -29.10 -0.65 5.51
N PHE A 40 -28.99 -1.49 6.53
CA PHE A 40 -27.76 -1.66 7.28
C PHE A 40 -26.69 -2.38 6.46
N LYS A 41 -27.07 -3.41 5.68
CA LYS A 41 -26.20 -4.06 4.70
C LYS A 41 -25.68 -3.05 3.67
N GLY A 42 -26.54 -2.15 3.17
CA GLY A 42 -26.15 -1.08 2.26
C GLY A 42 -25.08 -0.16 2.87
N ILE A 43 -25.26 0.28 4.12
CA ILE A 43 -24.28 1.12 4.84
C ILE A 43 -22.95 0.38 5.04
N ILE A 44 -23.01 -0.90 5.39
CA ILE A 44 -21.83 -1.75 5.55
C ILE A 44 -21.07 -1.89 4.23
N ASP A 45 -21.78 -2.23 3.15
CA ASP A 45 -21.21 -2.42 1.82
C ASP A 45 -20.60 -1.11 1.31
N GLU A 46 -21.26 0.02 1.52
CA GLU A 46 -20.72 1.35 1.20
C GLU A 46 -19.44 1.65 1.99
N ARG A 47 -19.45 1.44 3.32
CA ARG A 47 -18.26 1.61 4.16
C ARG A 47 -17.12 0.70 3.72
N LYS A 48 -17.42 -0.55 3.33
CA LYS A 48 -16.45 -1.50 2.81
C LYS A 48 -15.85 -1.00 1.50
N ILE A 49 -16.67 -0.52 0.56
CA ILE A 49 -16.20 0.05 -0.72
C ILE A 49 -15.31 1.28 -0.46
N VAL A 50 -15.73 2.19 0.41
CA VAL A 50 -14.96 3.40 0.77
C VAL A 50 -13.63 3.00 1.42
N PHE A 51 -13.64 2.03 2.34
CA PHE A 51 -12.43 1.52 2.96
C PHE A 51 -11.49 0.87 1.93
N GLN A 52 -12.03 0.03 1.04
CA GLN A 52 -11.26 -0.62 -0.02
C GLN A 52 -10.60 0.41 -0.92
N ARG A 53 -11.35 1.43 -1.38
CA ARG A 53 -10.80 2.53 -2.17
C ARG A 53 -9.69 3.26 -1.44
N ARG A 54 -9.89 3.66 -0.18
CA ARG A 54 -8.82 4.34 0.60
C ARG A 54 -7.56 3.51 0.75
N VAL A 55 -7.70 2.19 0.87
CA VAL A 55 -6.58 1.24 0.96
C VAL A 55 -5.86 1.13 -0.38
N GLU A 56 -6.61 1.06 -1.48
CA GLU A 56 -6.09 1.07 -2.85
C GLU A 56 -5.38 2.38 -3.18
N ASP A 57 -5.98 3.53 -2.87
CA ASP A 57 -5.39 4.86 -3.08
C ASP A 57 -4.04 4.99 -2.33
N LYS A 58 -3.99 4.51 -1.08
CA LYS A 58 -2.73 4.48 -0.30
C LYS A 58 -1.67 3.61 -0.96
N LEU A 59 -2.07 2.45 -1.47
CA LEU A 59 -1.19 1.51 -2.15
C LEU A 59 -0.67 2.09 -3.48
N GLU A 60 -1.52 2.76 -4.24
CA GLU A 60 -1.15 3.48 -5.46
C GLU A 60 -0.17 4.62 -5.19
N LEU A 61 -0.43 5.42 -4.15
CA LEU A 61 0.50 6.48 -3.71
C LEU A 61 1.87 5.91 -3.31
N LEU A 62 1.90 4.75 -2.64
CA LEU A 62 3.15 4.07 -2.31
C LEU A 62 3.88 3.59 -3.57
N LEU A 63 3.18 2.97 -4.51
CA LEU A 63 3.76 2.54 -5.79
C LEU A 63 4.32 3.74 -6.56
N ALA A 64 3.55 4.81 -6.72
CA ALA A 64 3.98 6.04 -7.40
C ALA A 64 5.23 6.66 -6.77
N ARG A 65 5.34 6.61 -5.43
CA ARG A 65 6.53 7.10 -4.71
C ARG A 65 7.80 6.32 -5.06
N PHE A 66 7.69 5.02 -5.29
CA PHE A 66 8.83 4.21 -5.74
C PHE A 66 9.14 4.46 -7.22
N LEU A 67 8.12 4.53 -8.08
CA LEU A 67 8.26 4.77 -9.52
C LEU A 67 8.99 6.07 -9.86
N ARG A 68 8.90 7.09 -8.99
CA ARG A 68 9.71 8.30 -9.10
C ARG A 68 11.23 8.02 -9.20
N TRP A 69 11.69 6.89 -8.68
CA TRP A 69 13.09 6.49 -8.65
C TRP A 69 13.36 5.24 -9.52
N GLU A 70 12.49 4.98 -10.50
CA GLU A 70 12.70 3.94 -11.51
C GLU A 70 13.99 4.17 -12.29
N LYS A 71 14.29 5.44 -12.65
CA LYS A 71 15.54 5.81 -13.30
C LYS A 71 16.64 6.01 -12.27
N THR A 72 17.59 5.08 -12.22
CA THR A 72 18.72 5.13 -11.28
C THR A 72 19.59 6.37 -11.48
N GLU A 73 19.73 6.90 -12.71
CA GLU A 73 20.50 8.11 -12.99
C GLU A 73 19.92 9.34 -12.26
N GLU A 74 18.60 9.53 -12.33
CA GLU A 74 17.91 10.64 -11.68
C GLU A 74 17.99 10.54 -10.15
N PHE A 75 17.91 9.31 -9.63
CA PHE A 75 18.12 9.01 -8.23
C PHE A 75 19.55 9.37 -7.77
N MET A 76 20.57 8.89 -8.48
CA MET A 76 21.97 9.15 -8.15
C MET A 76 22.33 10.63 -8.27
N GLY A 77 21.86 11.30 -9.33
CA GLY A 77 22.04 12.76 -9.47
C GLY A 77 21.38 13.54 -8.33
N THR A 78 20.21 13.10 -7.84
CA THR A 78 19.57 13.72 -6.66
C THR A 78 20.34 13.46 -5.37
N LEU A 79 20.83 12.23 -5.17
CA LEU A 79 21.67 11.86 -4.02
C LEU A 79 22.95 12.72 -4.00
N LEU A 80 23.63 12.86 -5.13
CA LEU A 80 24.88 13.62 -5.25
C LEU A 80 24.65 15.13 -5.10
N ARG A 81 23.52 15.68 -5.57
CA ARG A 81 23.14 17.07 -5.28
C ARG A 81 22.89 17.30 -3.79
N GLN A 82 22.24 16.37 -3.11
CA GLN A 82 22.07 16.45 -1.65
C GLN A 82 23.41 16.38 -0.91
N PHE A 83 24.34 15.57 -1.40
CA PHE A 83 25.71 15.53 -0.89
C PHE A 83 26.45 16.85 -1.13
N SER A 84 26.37 17.39 -2.35
CA SER A 84 26.94 18.69 -2.77
C SER A 84 26.49 19.83 -1.86
N LYS A 85 25.18 19.92 -1.56
CA LYS A 85 24.63 20.94 -0.65
C LYS A 85 25.23 20.90 0.77
N LYS A 86 25.64 19.72 1.24
CA LYS A 86 26.30 19.56 2.55
C LYS A 86 27.81 19.85 2.51
N PHE A 87 28.40 19.82 1.32
CA PHE A 87 29.80 20.15 1.07
C PHE A 87 30.05 21.68 1.00
N SER A 88 28.99 22.49 1.06
CA SER A 88 29.01 23.96 1.01
C SER A 88 29.87 24.61 2.15
N PRO A 89 30.26 25.90 2.05
CA PRO A 89 31.33 26.53 2.83
C PRO A 89 31.33 26.32 4.35
N SER A 90 30.16 26.17 4.97
CA SER A 90 29.99 26.01 6.42
C SER A 90 30.08 24.56 6.93
N GLY A 91 30.17 23.55 6.05
CA GLY A 91 29.94 22.14 6.41
C GLY A 91 31.10 21.16 6.10
N PHE A 92 32.21 21.62 5.54
CA PHE A 92 33.29 20.70 5.14
C PHE A 92 34.13 20.25 6.34
N SER A 93 33.97 18.98 6.73
CA SER A 93 34.88 18.28 7.64
C SER A 93 35.35 16.98 6.98
N PRO A 94 36.66 16.77 6.76
CA PRO A 94 37.18 15.53 6.17
C PRO A 94 36.70 14.27 6.88
N LYS A 95 36.57 14.30 8.22
CA LYS A 95 36.02 13.21 9.02
C LYS A 95 34.55 12.91 8.70
N TYR A 96 33.74 13.96 8.53
CA TYR A 96 32.34 13.81 8.14
C TYR A 96 32.23 13.22 6.73
N VAL A 97 33.01 13.75 5.78
CA VAL A 97 33.04 13.26 4.40
C VAL A 97 33.43 11.79 4.35
N SER A 98 34.51 11.40 5.04
CA SER A 98 34.94 10.00 5.12
C SER A 98 33.83 9.07 5.64
N LYS A 99 33.11 9.45 6.70
CA LYS A 99 31.97 8.68 7.23
C LYS A 99 30.82 8.56 6.23
N VAL A 100 30.54 9.64 5.48
CA VAL A 100 29.51 9.60 4.43
C VAL A 100 29.93 8.69 3.28
N LEU A 101 31.18 8.76 2.85
CA LEU A 101 31.74 7.87 1.81
C LEU A 101 31.71 6.41 2.24
N GLU A 102 32.07 6.10 3.48
CA GLU A 102 31.99 4.75 4.02
C GLU A 102 30.54 4.22 3.97
N ASN A 103 29.58 5.05 4.37
CA ASN A 103 28.17 4.69 4.31
C ASN A 103 27.68 4.52 2.86
N LEU A 104 28.09 5.39 1.94
CA LEU A 104 27.76 5.26 0.52
C LEU A 104 28.36 3.98 -0.08
N ASN A 105 29.60 3.64 0.24
CA ASN A 105 30.26 2.41 -0.22
C ASN A 105 29.60 1.15 0.35
N LYS A 106 29.18 1.16 1.62
CA LYS A 106 28.38 0.07 2.21
C LYS A 106 27.01 -0.05 1.54
N ARG A 107 26.40 1.09 1.20
CA ARG A 107 25.05 1.16 0.63
C ARG A 107 25.02 0.77 -0.85
N PHE A 108 26.09 1.07 -1.58
CA PHE A 108 26.27 0.94 -3.03
C PHE A 108 27.71 0.47 -3.36
N PRO A 109 28.03 -0.81 -3.13
CA PRO A 109 29.39 -1.31 -3.26
C PRO A 109 29.90 -1.23 -4.70
N GLY A 110 31.09 -0.65 -4.89
CA GLY A 110 31.76 -0.53 -6.19
C GLY A 110 31.15 0.49 -7.15
N VAL A 111 30.11 1.21 -6.73
CA VAL A 111 29.38 2.15 -7.58
C VAL A 111 30.09 3.50 -7.70
N PHE A 112 30.73 3.97 -6.64
CA PHE A 112 31.27 5.33 -6.59
C PHE A 112 32.80 5.38 -6.56
N ASP A 113 33.36 6.21 -7.42
CA ASP A 113 34.76 6.61 -7.42
C ASP A 113 34.83 8.12 -7.17
N PHE A 114 35.27 8.52 -5.98
CA PHE A 114 35.32 9.92 -5.57
C PHE A 114 36.73 10.50 -5.68
N ILE A 115 36.80 11.76 -6.11
CA ILE A 115 38.02 12.58 -6.13
C ILE A 115 37.69 13.93 -5.53
N PHE A 116 38.41 14.31 -4.49
CA PHE A 116 38.28 15.59 -3.82
C PHE A 116 39.52 16.43 -4.06
N LEU A 117 39.29 17.67 -4.47
CA LEU A 117 40.31 18.71 -4.57
C LEU A 117 40.05 19.75 -3.49
N ASN A 118 41.10 20.27 -2.87
CA ASN A 118 41.00 21.41 -1.95
C ASN A 118 40.84 22.74 -2.72
N GLY A 119 40.78 23.86 -1.99
CA GLY A 119 40.64 25.20 -2.58
C GLY A 119 41.81 25.64 -3.49
N SER A 120 42.96 24.96 -3.46
CA SER A 120 44.10 25.20 -4.35
C SER A 120 44.17 24.22 -5.53
N GLY A 121 43.16 23.36 -5.71
CA GLY A 121 43.11 22.35 -6.76
C GLY A 121 43.99 21.13 -6.52
N GLU A 122 44.47 20.93 -5.29
CA GLU A 122 45.29 19.77 -4.91
C GLU A 122 44.42 18.63 -4.36
N ILE A 123 44.83 17.39 -4.66
CA ILE A 123 44.06 16.20 -4.29
C ILE A 123 44.14 15.95 -2.79
N LEU A 124 42.98 15.78 -2.14
CA LEU A 124 42.87 15.30 -0.76
C LEU A 124 42.99 13.77 -0.74
N GLN A 125 44.21 13.26 -0.60
CA GLN A 125 44.53 11.83 -0.72
C GLN A 125 43.83 10.93 0.30
N GLU A 126 43.50 11.45 1.48
CA GLU A 126 42.85 10.70 2.56
C GLU A 126 41.43 10.23 2.19
N ILE A 127 40.75 10.98 1.32
CA ILE A 127 39.34 10.76 0.97
C ILE A 127 39.12 10.53 -0.54
N SER A 128 40.15 10.71 -1.35
CA SER A 128 40.12 10.48 -2.80
C SER A 128 40.58 9.08 -3.16
N GLN A 129 40.08 8.54 -4.27
CA GLN A 129 40.60 7.31 -4.83
C GLN A 129 42.07 7.47 -5.27
N LYS A 130 42.87 6.42 -5.08
CA LYS A 130 44.29 6.39 -5.47
C LYS A 130 44.46 6.43 -7.00
N GLY A 131 45.55 7.04 -7.46
CA GLY A 131 46.00 6.97 -8.86
C GLY A 131 45.49 8.08 -9.79
N ALA A 132 44.85 9.13 -9.28
CA ALA A 132 44.40 10.23 -10.11
C ALA A 132 45.54 11.20 -10.51
N PRO A 133 45.59 11.68 -11.78
CA PRO A 133 46.66 12.51 -12.31
C PRO A 133 46.61 13.94 -11.74
N LYS A 134 47.48 14.24 -10.76
CA LYS A 134 47.56 15.53 -10.04
C LYS A 134 47.59 16.74 -10.97
N THR A 135 48.43 16.73 -11.99
CA THR A 135 48.62 17.86 -12.92
C THR A 135 47.36 18.17 -13.72
N ILE A 136 46.69 17.13 -14.22
CA ILE A 136 45.44 17.28 -15.00
C ILE A 136 44.34 17.81 -14.09
N LEU A 137 44.22 17.28 -12.88
CA LEU A 137 43.19 17.71 -11.91
C LEU A 137 43.37 19.16 -11.46
N LYS A 138 44.61 19.59 -11.18
CA LYS A 138 44.89 21.00 -10.84
C LYS A 138 44.54 21.94 -12.00
N LYS A 139 44.90 21.54 -13.23
CA LYS A 139 44.57 22.30 -14.44
C LYS A 139 43.06 22.36 -14.69
N LEU A 140 42.36 21.25 -14.45
CA LEU A 140 40.90 21.16 -14.53
C LEU A 140 40.24 22.07 -13.49
N PHE A 141 40.69 22.05 -12.24
CA PHE A 141 40.19 22.94 -11.18
C PHE A 141 40.22 24.41 -11.61
N ASN A 142 41.40 24.89 -12.04
CA ASN A 142 41.59 26.28 -12.47
C ASN A 142 40.72 26.63 -13.69
N ALA A 143 40.57 25.71 -14.63
CA ALA A 143 39.71 25.91 -15.79
C ALA A 143 38.22 25.98 -15.40
N LEU A 144 37.78 25.13 -14.48
CA LEU A 144 36.40 25.13 -13.97
C LEU A 144 36.09 26.35 -13.10
N GLU A 145 37.08 26.87 -12.37
CA GLU A 145 36.94 28.09 -11.59
C GLU A 145 36.64 29.28 -12.49
N LYS A 146 37.39 29.43 -13.59
CA LYS A 146 37.12 30.42 -14.64
C LYS A 146 35.76 30.21 -15.30
N ALA A 147 35.42 28.96 -15.62
CA ALA A 147 34.13 28.61 -16.23
C ALA A 147 32.93 28.95 -15.34
N LYS A 148 33.07 28.80 -14.01
CA LYS A 148 32.04 29.21 -13.05
C LYS A 148 31.75 30.72 -13.13
N HIS A 149 32.73 31.52 -13.54
CA HIS A 149 32.60 32.96 -13.78
C HIS A 149 32.27 33.30 -15.25
N GLY A 150 31.91 32.32 -16.07
CA GLY A 150 31.48 32.50 -17.46
C GLY A 150 32.60 32.36 -18.51
N ASP A 151 33.86 32.21 -18.10
CA ASP A 151 34.98 32.03 -19.03
C ASP A 151 35.21 30.54 -19.35
N MET A 152 34.62 30.10 -20.46
CA MET A 152 34.77 28.73 -20.97
C MET A 152 36.05 28.51 -21.80
N THR A 153 36.85 29.55 -22.07
CA THR A 153 37.99 29.45 -23.01
C THR A 153 39.05 28.47 -22.51
N ALA A 154 39.35 28.50 -21.21
CA ALA A 154 40.30 27.57 -20.58
C ALA A 154 39.83 26.12 -20.64
N VAL A 155 38.51 25.89 -20.45
CA VAL A 155 37.92 24.56 -20.57
C VAL A 155 38.01 24.06 -22.00
N GLN A 156 37.65 24.88 -22.98
CA GLN A 156 37.65 24.50 -24.40
C GLN A 156 39.07 24.23 -24.91
N LYS A 157 40.04 25.08 -24.56
CA LYS A 157 41.45 24.95 -24.97
C LYS A 157 42.03 23.61 -24.55
N ASP A 158 41.76 23.19 -23.33
CA ASP A 158 42.34 21.98 -22.73
C ASP A 158 41.34 20.81 -22.68
N PHE A 159 40.21 20.92 -23.38
CA PHE A 159 39.11 19.95 -23.30
C PHE A 159 39.55 18.55 -23.68
N LYS A 160 40.41 18.39 -24.70
CA LYS A 160 40.94 17.09 -25.12
C LYS A 160 41.74 16.39 -24.01
N MET A 161 42.47 17.17 -23.20
CA MET A 161 43.18 16.66 -22.03
C MET A 161 42.19 16.28 -20.94
N PHE A 162 41.19 17.13 -20.67
CA PHE A 162 40.17 16.85 -19.65
C PHE A 162 39.31 15.64 -20.00
N SER A 163 38.90 15.51 -21.26
CA SER A 163 38.08 14.38 -21.74
C SER A 163 38.80 13.04 -21.66
N SER A 164 40.13 13.02 -21.76
CA SER A 164 40.91 11.79 -21.52
C SER A 164 40.80 11.28 -20.08
N PHE A 165 40.41 12.16 -19.15
CA PHE A 165 40.29 11.85 -17.73
C PHE A 165 38.83 11.76 -17.24
N ILE A 166 37.95 12.66 -17.70
CA ILE A 166 36.54 12.69 -17.29
C ILE A 166 35.61 11.90 -18.24
N GLY A 167 36.14 11.42 -19.37
CA GLY A 167 35.40 10.82 -20.48
C GLY A 167 34.83 11.87 -21.44
N SER A 168 34.27 11.43 -22.55
CA SER A 168 33.55 12.32 -23.47
C SER A 168 32.22 12.78 -22.86
N ILE A 169 32.22 13.97 -22.29
CA ILE A 169 30.98 14.67 -21.91
C ILE A 169 30.45 15.35 -23.17
N GLN A 170 29.16 15.19 -23.47
CA GLN A 170 28.51 15.43 -24.77
C GLN A 170 28.71 16.80 -25.46
N SER A 171 29.40 17.78 -24.87
CA SER A 171 29.93 18.96 -25.58
C SER A 171 30.85 19.79 -24.70
N SER A 172 31.90 20.37 -25.28
CA SER A 172 32.83 21.29 -24.60
C SER A 172 32.17 22.59 -24.11
N GLY A 173 30.97 22.91 -24.61
CA GLY A 173 30.24 24.14 -24.29
C GLY A 173 29.39 24.09 -23.02
N ASN A 174 29.15 22.91 -22.44
CA ASN A 174 28.31 22.82 -21.25
C ASN A 174 28.79 21.69 -20.32
N ILE A 175 29.68 22.04 -19.37
CA ILE A 175 30.14 21.11 -18.33
C ILE A 175 28.97 20.69 -17.43
N GLY A 176 27.98 21.57 -17.21
CA GLY A 176 26.78 21.31 -16.40
C GLY A 176 27.12 20.87 -14.99
N PHE A 177 27.47 21.82 -14.12
CA PHE A 177 27.72 21.55 -12.72
C PHE A 177 26.51 20.91 -12.04
N GLU A 178 26.79 20.02 -11.10
CA GLU A 178 25.77 19.31 -10.31
C GLU A 178 24.76 18.50 -11.13
N GLN A 179 25.12 18.15 -12.38
CA GLN A 179 24.35 17.27 -13.23
C GLN A 179 25.10 15.96 -13.41
N LEU A 180 24.36 14.85 -13.38
CA LEU A 180 24.92 13.56 -13.71
C LEU A 180 24.93 13.40 -15.23
N LYS A 181 26.11 13.20 -15.81
CA LYS A 181 26.29 13.09 -17.26
C LYS A 181 26.92 11.76 -17.64
N PRO A 182 26.53 11.16 -18.77
CA PRO A 182 27.26 10.02 -19.32
C PRO A 182 28.73 10.37 -19.51
N SER A 183 29.61 9.45 -19.11
CA SER A 183 31.05 9.50 -19.30
C SER A 183 31.43 8.21 -20.01
N PHE A 184 32.11 8.32 -21.15
CA PHE A 184 32.59 7.14 -21.90
C PHE A 184 34.09 6.92 -21.63
N LEU A 185 34.50 6.93 -20.37
CA LEU A 185 35.92 6.70 -20.02
C LEU A 185 36.31 5.22 -20.17
N SER A 186 35.38 4.33 -19.82
CA SER A 186 35.54 2.88 -19.91
C SER A 186 34.17 2.22 -19.86
N ASP A 187 34.08 0.94 -20.22
CA ASP A 187 32.85 0.14 -20.08
C ASP A 187 32.29 0.13 -18.65
N LYS A 188 33.13 0.42 -17.65
CA LYS A 188 32.75 0.46 -16.23
C LYS A 188 32.28 1.84 -15.80
N LYS A 189 33.02 2.91 -16.07
CA LYS A 189 32.73 4.29 -15.64
C LYS A 189 31.75 4.94 -16.61
N ALA A 190 30.46 4.76 -16.32
CA ALA A 190 29.37 5.16 -17.22
C ALA A 190 28.92 6.62 -17.02
N PHE A 191 29.16 7.22 -15.85
CA PHE A 191 28.70 8.58 -15.57
C PHE A 191 29.72 9.40 -14.76
N ALA A 192 29.67 10.71 -14.93
CA ALA A 192 30.44 11.69 -14.17
C ALA A 192 29.52 12.76 -13.57
N PHE A 193 29.82 13.18 -12.36
CA PHE A 193 29.20 14.29 -11.66
C PHE A 193 30.29 15.24 -11.15
N ILE A 194 30.15 16.53 -11.46
CA ILE A 194 31.14 17.55 -11.11
C ILE A 194 30.48 18.59 -10.21
N ASN A 195 30.97 18.70 -8.98
CA ASN A 195 30.62 19.79 -8.08
C ASN A 195 31.42 21.06 -8.46
N PRO A 196 30.80 22.26 -8.43
CA PRO A 196 31.47 23.49 -8.80
C PRO A 196 32.61 23.85 -7.83
N PRO A 197 33.72 24.42 -8.32
CA PRO A 197 34.81 24.86 -7.47
C PRO A 197 34.40 25.98 -6.52
N GLY A 198 34.97 25.95 -5.31
CA GLY A 198 34.77 26.95 -4.28
C GLY A 198 35.92 26.99 -3.26
N PRO A 199 35.78 27.78 -2.18
CA PRO A 199 36.85 27.99 -1.20
C PRO A 199 37.33 26.71 -0.52
N ASN A 200 36.41 25.77 -0.28
CA ASN A 200 36.72 24.45 0.31
C ASN A 200 37.16 23.42 -0.74
N GLY A 201 37.27 23.83 -2.00
CA GLY A 201 37.63 23.00 -3.13
C GLY A 201 36.44 22.52 -3.96
N MET A 202 36.58 21.34 -4.55
CA MET A 202 35.55 20.70 -5.37
C MET A 202 35.63 19.19 -5.23
N PHE A 203 34.61 18.48 -5.74
CA PHE A 203 34.71 17.04 -5.93
C PHE A 203 34.19 16.59 -7.29
N LEU A 204 34.76 15.49 -7.74
CA LEU A 204 34.32 14.74 -8.91
C LEU A 204 33.88 13.36 -8.44
N VAL A 205 32.80 12.87 -9.02
CA VAL A 205 32.30 11.52 -8.78
C VAL A 205 32.14 10.82 -10.10
N PHE A 206 32.78 9.67 -10.25
CA PHE A 206 32.50 8.75 -11.34
C PHE A 206 31.61 7.63 -10.82
N LEU A 207 30.55 7.30 -11.56
CA LEU A 207 29.71 6.16 -11.24
C LEU A 207 29.98 5.00 -12.17
N ASN A 208 30.20 3.84 -11.55
CA ASN A 208 30.41 2.58 -12.23
C ASN A 208 29.07 1.88 -12.47
N ARG A 209 28.88 1.34 -13.67
CA ARG A 209 27.71 0.51 -13.99
C ARG A 209 27.89 -0.88 -13.39
N VAL A 210 27.10 -1.19 -12.36
CA VAL A 210 27.04 -2.52 -11.72
C VAL A 210 25.95 -3.38 -12.34
N LYS A 211 25.96 -4.70 -12.08
CA LYS A 211 25.03 -5.67 -12.70
C LYS A 211 23.54 -5.33 -12.48
N ASN A 212 23.19 -4.73 -11.35
CA ASN A 212 21.83 -4.31 -10.99
C ASN A 212 21.62 -2.79 -11.14
N TRP A 213 22.42 -2.11 -11.96
CA TRP A 213 22.40 -0.66 -12.10
C TRP A 213 20.99 -0.11 -12.30
N ASP A 214 20.23 -0.68 -13.24
CA ASP A 214 18.93 -0.15 -13.64
C ASP A 214 17.95 -0.07 -12.45
N ASN A 215 18.06 -0.99 -11.48
CA ASN A 215 17.18 -1.07 -10.31
C ASN A 215 17.78 -0.50 -9.01
N LEU A 216 19.04 -0.06 -9.02
CA LEU A 216 19.81 0.23 -7.82
C LEU A 216 19.16 1.32 -6.95
N GLY A 217 18.62 2.37 -7.58
CA GLY A 217 17.92 3.46 -6.89
C GLY A 217 16.64 2.97 -6.20
N LEU A 218 15.90 2.10 -6.87
CA LEU A 218 14.65 1.53 -6.39
C LEU A 218 14.88 0.53 -5.25
N GLU A 219 15.85 -0.39 -5.40
CA GLU A 219 16.25 -1.36 -4.36
C GLU A 219 16.59 -0.66 -3.05
N ASP A 220 17.33 0.44 -3.15
CA ASP A 220 17.69 1.21 -1.98
C ASP A 220 16.47 1.90 -1.33
N CYS A 221 15.57 2.47 -2.14
CA CYS A 221 14.34 3.07 -1.64
C CYS A 221 13.47 2.03 -0.93
N ILE A 222 13.36 0.83 -1.50
CA ILE A 222 12.66 -0.31 -0.91
C ILE A 222 13.30 -0.71 0.42
N ARG A 223 14.62 -0.87 0.48
CA ARG A 223 15.35 -1.21 1.71
C ARG A 223 15.06 -0.21 2.83
N ARG A 224 15.15 1.10 2.54
CA ARG A 224 14.84 2.16 3.51
C ARG A 224 13.37 2.22 3.91
N PHE A 225 12.47 1.90 2.98
CA PHE A 225 11.04 1.82 3.27
C PHE A 225 10.74 0.64 4.21
N ASN A 226 11.26 -0.54 3.91
CA ASN A 226 11.06 -1.76 4.68
C ASN A 226 11.64 -1.68 6.09
N SER A 227 12.73 -0.93 6.29
CA SER A 227 13.31 -0.73 7.62
C SER A 227 12.46 0.18 8.51
N ARG A 228 11.65 1.06 7.91
CA ARG A 228 10.81 2.04 8.64
C ARG A 228 9.36 1.59 8.81
N ASN A 229 8.85 0.78 7.89
CA ASN A 229 7.45 0.36 7.88
C ASN A 229 7.34 -1.12 8.26
N LYS A 230 6.58 -1.40 9.32
CA LYS A 230 6.30 -2.77 9.78
C LYS A 230 5.08 -3.38 9.09
N SER A 231 4.01 -2.60 8.93
CA SER A 231 2.72 -3.00 8.33
C SER A 231 2.72 -3.04 6.80
N SER A 232 3.80 -2.59 6.17
CA SER A 232 3.92 -2.56 4.72
C SER A 232 5.33 -2.91 4.31
N LYS A 233 5.46 -3.74 3.28
CA LYS A 233 6.73 -4.21 2.76
C LYS A 233 6.72 -4.10 1.24
N SER A 234 7.87 -3.78 0.65
CA SER A 234 8.04 -3.72 -0.80
C SER A 234 9.18 -4.63 -1.25
N GLN A 235 9.12 -5.15 -2.47
CA GLN A 235 10.20 -5.93 -3.08
C GLN A 235 10.17 -5.80 -4.60
N LEU A 236 11.34 -5.94 -5.22
CA LEU A 236 11.46 -6.24 -6.63
C LEU A 236 11.39 -7.75 -6.86
N ILE A 237 10.47 -8.16 -7.74
CA ILE A 237 10.31 -9.54 -8.17
C ILE A 237 10.73 -9.62 -9.63
N ASP A 238 11.72 -10.47 -9.92
CA ASP A 238 12.17 -10.78 -11.27
C ASP A 238 11.54 -12.10 -11.71
N LEU A 239 10.49 -12.02 -12.52
CA LEU A 239 9.71 -13.16 -13.00
C LEU A 239 10.55 -14.14 -13.83
N SER A 240 11.69 -13.70 -14.39
CA SER A 240 12.59 -14.57 -15.13
C SER A 240 13.30 -15.61 -14.25
N LYS A 241 13.42 -15.33 -12.95
CA LYS A 241 14.10 -16.19 -11.96
C LYS A 241 13.12 -17.11 -11.23
N SER A 242 12.07 -17.55 -11.92
CA SER A 242 10.86 -18.24 -11.46
C SER A 242 10.96 -19.29 -10.34
N LYS A 243 12.14 -19.84 -10.03
CA LYS A 243 12.36 -20.76 -8.91
C LYS A 243 12.30 -20.03 -7.57
N GLY A 244 11.13 -20.02 -6.93
CA GLY A 244 10.95 -19.57 -5.54
C GLY A 244 10.22 -18.24 -5.34
N ILE A 245 9.68 -17.65 -6.41
CA ILE A 245 8.90 -16.41 -6.33
C ILE A 245 7.67 -16.63 -5.45
N GLY A 246 7.61 -15.92 -4.31
CA GLY A 246 6.41 -15.82 -3.47
C GLY A 246 6.52 -16.36 -2.04
N ARG A 247 7.38 -17.36 -1.78
CA ARG A 247 7.39 -18.03 -0.45
C ARG A 247 7.99 -17.17 0.67
N GLU A 248 9.19 -16.60 0.47
CA GLU A 248 9.89 -15.90 1.56
C GLU A 248 9.34 -14.49 1.81
N PHE A 249 9.05 -13.72 0.76
CA PHE A 249 8.74 -12.31 0.93
C PHE A 249 7.28 -12.03 1.25
N LEU A 250 6.36 -12.73 0.59
CA LEU A 250 4.94 -12.40 0.74
C LEU A 250 4.36 -13.01 2.01
N GLY A 251 5.03 -14.00 2.62
CA GLY A 251 4.51 -14.75 3.77
C GLY A 251 3.09 -15.23 3.49
N VAL A 252 2.88 -15.70 2.25
CA VAL A 252 1.58 -16.07 1.72
C VAL A 252 1.40 -17.56 1.96
N ASP A 253 0.26 -17.92 2.54
CA ASP A 253 -0.10 -19.31 2.78
C ASP A 253 -0.07 -20.10 1.46
N PRO A 254 0.28 -21.40 1.48
CA PRO A 254 0.37 -22.21 0.27
C PRO A 254 -0.87 -22.13 -0.63
N GLU A 255 -2.07 -22.02 -0.05
CA GLU A 255 -3.35 -21.88 -0.75
C GLU A 255 -3.44 -20.58 -1.57
N ASN A 256 -2.96 -19.48 -1.02
CA ASN A 256 -2.98 -18.18 -1.67
C ASN A 256 -1.83 -18.02 -2.68
N ASN A 257 -0.80 -18.87 -2.63
CA ASN A 257 0.37 -18.76 -3.49
C ASN A 257 0.02 -18.87 -4.99
N ILE A 258 -0.86 -19.79 -5.37
CA ILE A 258 -1.32 -19.95 -6.76
C ILE A 258 -2.02 -18.69 -7.24
N LYS A 259 -2.90 -18.11 -6.40
CA LYS A 259 -3.62 -16.86 -6.71
C LYS A 259 -2.64 -15.71 -6.93
N VAL A 260 -1.65 -15.56 -6.06
CA VAL A 260 -0.62 -14.51 -6.16
C VAL A 260 0.24 -14.69 -7.41
N ILE A 261 0.73 -15.90 -7.70
CA ILE A 261 1.52 -16.17 -8.90
C ILE A 261 0.70 -15.86 -10.15
N SER A 262 -0.55 -16.32 -10.22
CA SER A 262 -1.44 -16.02 -11.36
C SER A 262 -1.65 -14.50 -11.54
N TRP A 263 -1.75 -13.75 -10.44
CA TRP A 263 -1.91 -12.30 -10.46
C TRP A 263 -0.65 -11.58 -10.95
N LEU A 264 0.54 -12.00 -10.48
CA LEU A 264 1.83 -11.46 -10.94
C LEU A 264 2.06 -11.71 -12.44
N MET A 265 1.68 -12.90 -12.92
CA MET A 265 1.88 -13.31 -14.31
C MET A 265 0.86 -12.65 -15.25
N ASN A 266 -0.40 -12.52 -14.83
CA ASN A 266 -1.45 -11.97 -15.69
C ASN A 266 -1.29 -10.47 -15.97
N GLY A 267 -0.70 -9.69 -15.04
CA GLY A 267 -0.40 -8.27 -15.22
C GLY A 267 -1.59 -7.33 -15.46
N ARG A 268 -2.82 -7.85 -15.62
CA ARG A 268 -4.03 -7.05 -15.92
C ARG A 268 -4.56 -6.28 -14.71
N LYS A 269 -4.28 -6.76 -13.49
CA LYS A 269 -4.74 -6.14 -12.25
C LYS A 269 -3.55 -5.64 -11.45
N ASN A 270 -3.57 -4.37 -11.06
CA ASN A 270 -2.52 -3.77 -10.24
C ASN A 270 -2.66 -4.11 -8.76
N THR A 271 -3.83 -4.59 -8.32
CA THR A 271 -4.11 -4.94 -6.92
C THR A 271 -4.65 -6.36 -6.78
N LEU A 272 -4.34 -6.99 -5.65
CA LEU A 272 -4.86 -8.29 -5.24
C LEU A 272 -5.24 -8.26 -3.76
N TRP A 273 -6.53 -8.44 -3.49
CA TRP A 273 -7.06 -8.58 -2.15
C TRP A 273 -6.94 -10.03 -1.65
N LEU A 274 -6.33 -10.17 -0.47
CA LEU A 274 -6.28 -11.38 0.34
C LEU A 274 -7.10 -11.14 1.64
N SER A 275 -7.19 -12.15 2.50
CA SER A 275 -8.02 -12.09 3.73
C SER A 275 -7.54 -11.03 4.73
N ASP A 276 -6.23 -10.86 4.87
CA ASP A 276 -5.59 -10.01 5.89
C ASP A 276 -4.68 -8.92 5.32
N ARG A 277 -4.54 -8.85 3.99
CA ARG A 277 -3.60 -7.95 3.30
C ARG A 277 -4.06 -7.62 1.89
N ILE A 278 -3.54 -6.52 1.36
CA ILE A 278 -3.61 -6.17 -0.06
C ILE A 278 -2.20 -6.20 -0.64
N LEU A 279 -2.09 -6.71 -1.86
CA LEU A 279 -0.87 -6.64 -2.66
C LEU A 279 -1.10 -5.68 -3.82
N GLY A 280 -0.12 -4.83 -4.08
CA GLY A 280 -0.06 -3.94 -5.24
C GLY A 280 1.15 -4.27 -6.08
N GLN A 281 1.03 -4.19 -7.41
CA GLN A 281 2.16 -4.35 -8.32
C GLN A 281 2.24 -3.20 -9.32
N SER A 282 3.46 -2.92 -9.75
CA SER A 282 3.75 -2.08 -10.91
C SER A 282 4.78 -2.75 -11.82
N LEU A 283 4.60 -2.58 -13.12
CA LEU A 283 5.47 -3.10 -14.18
C LEU A 283 6.65 -2.15 -14.38
N LEU A 284 7.87 -2.61 -14.10
CA LEU A 284 9.11 -1.84 -14.36
C LEU A 284 9.82 -2.29 -15.65
N GLY A 285 9.40 -3.42 -16.22
CA GLY A 285 9.98 -4.00 -17.41
C GLY A 285 9.25 -5.27 -17.82
N SER A 286 9.82 -6.04 -18.75
CA SER A 286 9.21 -7.29 -19.22
C SER A 286 9.07 -8.33 -18.10
N SER A 287 10.13 -8.53 -17.31
CA SER A 287 10.16 -9.51 -16.21
C SER A 287 10.14 -8.92 -14.81
N ILE A 288 10.45 -7.63 -14.63
CA ILE A 288 10.59 -7.04 -13.29
C ILE A 288 9.28 -6.40 -12.84
N ARG A 289 8.89 -6.71 -11.61
CA ARG A 289 7.69 -6.19 -10.93
C ARG A 289 8.12 -5.55 -9.62
N LEU A 290 7.65 -4.33 -9.36
CA LEU A 290 7.63 -3.79 -8.00
C LEU A 290 6.37 -4.32 -7.32
N VAL A 291 6.51 -4.98 -6.19
CA VAL A 291 5.38 -5.48 -5.39
C VAL A 291 5.40 -4.80 -4.03
N VAL A 292 4.24 -4.30 -3.60
CA VAL A 292 4.01 -3.71 -2.29
C VAL A 292 2.93 -4.52 -1.58
N LYS A 293 3.25 -5.05 -0.41
CA LYS A 293 2.33 -5.69 0.52
C LYS A 293 1.93 -4.69 1.60
N MET A 294 0.64 -4.61 1.90
CA MET A 294 0.11 -3.83 3.01
C MET A 294 -0.88 -4.66 3.82
N ASP A 295 -0.63 -4.80 5.12
CA ASP A 295 -1.50 -5.52 6.04
C ASP A 295 -2.76 -4.71 6.32
N ILE A 296 -3.90 -5.39 6.44
CA ILE A 296 -5.23 -4.80 6.63
C ILE A 296 -5.77 -5.24 7.99
N PRO A 297 -5.37 -4.55 9.08
CA PRO A 297 -5.78 -4.94 10.44
C PRO A 297 -7.30 -4.79 10.65
N GLU A 298 -7.95 -3.92 9.88
CA GLU A 298 -9.38 -3.63 10.01
C GLU A 298 -10.27 -4.69 9.35
N GLY A 299 -9.77 -5.49 8.40
CA GLY A 299 -10.58 -6.50 7.69
C GLY A 299 -11.14 -7.55 8.64
N ALA A 300 -10.29 -8.07 9.53
CA ALA A 300 -10.70 -9.03 10.56
C ALA A 300 -11.63 -8.41 11.61
N ARG A 301 -11.43 -7.13 11.98
CA ARG A 301 -12.32 -6.42 12.91
C ARG A 301 -13.70 -6.18 12.29
N PHE A 302 -13.73 -5.81 11.02
CA PHE A 302 -14.98 -5.58 10.29
C PHE A 302 -15.81 -6.85 10.18
N GLN A 303 -15.19 -7.98 9.85
CA GLN A 303 -15.88 -9.28 9.83
C GLN A 303 -16.41 -9.68 11.21
N LYS A 304 -15.63 -9.48 12.28
CA LYS A 304 -16.07 -9.76 13.66
C LYS A 304 -17.26 -8.88 14.07
N ASN A 305 -17.23 -7.59 13.74
CA ASN A 305 -18.33 -6.67 14.04
C ASN A 305 -19.60 -7.08 13.28
N LEU A 306 -19.47 -7.48 12.02
CA LEU A 306 -20.60 -7.91 11.20
C LEU A 306 -21.25 -9.20 11.74
N ALA A 307 -20.44 -10.17 12.16
CA ALA A 307 -20.93 -11.38 12.82
C ALA A 307 -21.64 -11.05 14.14
N GLY A 308 -21.06 -10.15 14.95
CA GLY A 308 -21.68 -9.70 16.20
C GLY A 308 -23.03 -9.02 15.98
N LEU A 309 -23.16 -8.22 14.92
CA LEU A 309 -24.42 -7.56 14.54
C LEU A 309 -25.49 -8.55 14.08
N VAL A 310 -25.14 -9.53 13.26
CA VAL A 310 -26.08 -10.59 12.85
C VAL A 310 -26.58 -11.38 14.06
N ILE A 311 -25.69 -11.68 15.01
CA ILE A 311 -26.08 -12.36 16.27
C ILE A 311 -27.04 -11.48 17.08
N LEU A 312 -26.74 -10.18 17.21
CA LEU A 312 -27.59 -9.23 17.94
C LEU A 312 -28.98 -9.11 17.30
N GLU A 313 -29.04 -8.99 15.98
CA GLU A 313 -30.30 -8.91 15.23
C GLU A 313 -31.13 -10.18 15.39
N THR A 314 -30.49 -11.35 15.29
CA THR A 314 -31.14 -12.64 15.52
C THR A 314 -31.68 -12.73 16.94
N ALA A 315 -30.93 -12.26 17.94
CA ALA A 315 -31.36 -12.23 19.33
C ALA A 315 -32.56 -11.29 19.55
N ILE A 316 -32.55 -10.10 18.94
CA ILE A 316 -33.68 -9.15 19.00
C ILE A 316 -34.92 -9.77 18.38
N PHE A 317 -34.80 -10.39 17.20
CA PHE A 317 -35.91 -11.05 16.52
C PHE A 317 -36.50 -12.19 17.37
N LEU A 318 -35.66 -13.05 17.93
CA LEU A 318 -36.09 -14.13 18.81
C LEU A 318 -36.77 -13.60 20.08
N SER A 319 -36.26 -12.51 20.66
CA SER A 319 -36.85 -11.85 21.82
C SER A 319 -38.25 -11.31 21.51
N PHE A 320 -38.41 -10.54 20.43
CA PHE A 320 -39.72 -10.04 20.00
C PHE A 320 -40.70 -11.17 19.67
N SER A 321 -40.23 -12.22 19.01
CA SER A 321 -41.04 -13.41 18.69
C SER A 321 -41.50 -14.12 19.97
N PHE A 322 -40.63 -14.23 20.97
CA PHE A 322 -40.95 -14.81 22.27
C PHE A 322 -41.98 -13.97 23.04
N PHE A 323 -41.83 -12.64 23.07
CA PHE A 323 -42.80 -11.76 23.72
C PHE A 323 -44.18 -11.81 23.04
N ALA A 324 -44.21 -11.82 21.70
CA ALA A 324 -45.45 -11.97 20.95
C ALA A 324 -46.15 -13.30 21.28
N TRP A 325 -45.39 -14.40 21.35
CA TRP A 325 -45.90 -15.71 21.77
C TRP A 325 -46.43 -15.70 23.21
N LEU A 326 -45.74 -15.03 24.14
CA LEU A 326 -46.15 -14.97 25.55
C LEU A 326 -47.45 -14.18 25.74
N ILE A 327 -47.62 -13.06 25.03
CA ILE A 327 -48.88 -12.30 25.01
C ILE A 327 -50.03 -13.16 24.47
N GLN A 328 -49.77 -13.93 23.40
CA GLN A 328 -50.75 -14.84 22.83
C GLN A 328 -51.15 -15.93 23.82
N TYR A 329 -50.17 -16.53 24.51
CA TYR A 329 -50.41 -17.54 25.52
C TYR A 329 -51.31 -17.01 26.65
N CYS A 330 -51.01 -15.81 27.17
CA CYS A 330 -51.83 -15.14 28.18
C CYS A 330 -53.27 -14.85 27.70
N ASN A 331 -53.45 -14.34 26.48
CA ASN A 331 -54.78 -14.10 25.94
C ASN A 331 -55.57 -15.40 25.76
N TRP A 332 -54.91 -16.47 25.34
CA TRP A 332 -55.54 -17.78 25.18
C TRP A 332 -55.95 -18.39 26.53
N THR A 333 -55.11 -18.29 27.56
CA THR A 333 -55.45 -18.78 28.91
C THR A 333 -56.62 -18.00 29.50
N ILE A 334 -56.65 -16.67 29.35
CA ILE A 334 -57.79 -15.84 29.78
C ILE A 334 -59.08 -16.20 29.03
N LEU A 335 -59.03 -16.36 27.71
CA LEU A 335 -60.22 -16.75 26.93
C LEU A 335 -60.71 -18.15 27.29
N SER A 336 -59.78 -19.08 27.54
CA SER A 336 -60.10 -20.44 27.95
C SER A 336 -60.77 -20.47 29.33
N SER A 337 -60.29 -19.67 30.28
CA SER A 337 -60.86 -19.60 31.64
C SER A 337 -62.26 -18.97 31.63
N VAL A 338 -62.50 -17.94 30.83
CA VAL A 338 -63.85 -17.34 30.63
C VAL A 338 -64.80 -18.34 29.99
N ARG A 339 -64.34 -19.13 29.00
CA ARG A 339 -65.17 -20.14 28.33
C ARG A 339 -65.52 -21.31 29.25
N VAL A 340 -64.56 -21.79 30.06
CA VAL A 340 -64.81 -22.81 31.09
C VAL A 340 -65.84 -22.29 32.10
N ASN A 341 -65.71 -21.05 32.57
CA ASN A 341 -66.65 -20.45 33.52
C ASN A 341 -68.08 -20.30 32.93
N ARG A 342 -68.21 -19.89 31.67
CA ARG A 342 -69.53 -19.83 30.99
C ARG A 342 -70.18 -21.21 30.80
N ASN A 343 -69.40 -22.22 30.43
CA ASN A 343 -69.90 -23.59 30.32
C ASN A 343 -70.30 -24.15 31.69
N TRP A 344 -69.55 -23.81 32.74
CA TRP A 344 -69.89 -24.18 34.11
C TRP A 344 -71.22 -23.52 34.55
N LYS A 345 -71.43 -22.23 34.29
CA LYS A 345 -72.72 -21.56 34.55
C LYS A 345 -73.90 -22.14 33.76
N ARG A 346 -73.70 -22.50 32.48
CA ARG A 346 -74.74 -23.20 31.69
C ARG A 346 -75.07 -24.57 32.27
N ASN A 347 -74.07 -25.37 32.60
CA ASN A 347 -74.28 -26.70 33.19
C ASN A 347 -74.93 -26.61 34.58
N ALA A 348 -74.57 -25.60 35.37
CA ALA A 348 -75.21 -25.33 36.66
C ALA A 348 -76.70 -24.95 36.52
N SER A 349 -77.12 -24.27 35.45
CA SER A 349 -78.54 -24.00 35.19
C SER A 349 -79.38 -25.23 34.80
N TYR A 350 -78.74 -26.33 34.37
CA TYR A 350 -79.44 -27.62 34.18
C TYR A 350 -79.53 -28.44 35.48
N PHE A 351 -78.73 -28.11 36.49
CA PHE A 351 -78.78 -28.67 37.84
C PHE A 351 -79.49 -27.70 38.78
N ASN A 352 -80.78 -27.42 38.52
CA ASN A 352 -81.63 -26.80 39.52
C ASN A 352 -82.51 -27.90 40.15
N PRO A 353 -82.19 -28.42 41.34
CA PRO A 353 -82.91 -29.53 41.96
C PRO A 353 -84.30 -29.17 42.49
N PHE A 354 -84.77 -27.93 42.29
CA PHE A 354 -86.07 -27.43 42.77
C PHE A 354 -87.05 -27.08 41.64
N ARG A 355 -87.00 -27.83 40.52
CA ARG A 355 -87.98 -27.69 39.44
C ARG A 355 -88.61 -29.01 39.07
#